data_AF-A0A7Z8Z717-F1
#
_entry.id   AF-A0A7Z8Z717-F1
#
_cell.length_a   1.000
_cell.length_b   1.000
_cell.length_c   1.000
_cell.angle_alpha   90.00
_cell.angle_beta   90.00
_cell.angle_gamma   90.00
#
_symmetry.space_group_name_H-M   'P 1'
#
loop_
_entity.id
_entity.type
_entity.pdbx_description
1 polymer ?
#
loop_
_entity_poly.entity_id
_entity_poly.type
_entity_poly.pdbx_seq_one_letter_code
_entity_poly.pdbx_strand_id
1 'polypeptide(L)'
;MKQITFASRHHQLTNTCVWTADSQWLVFDVRPSGASFTGETIERVNVHTGAVETIYRAQQGAHVGVVTVHPTKDAYVFIHGPEHPDERWRYDFHHRRGVVSFQGECRNLDAMDITAPYTAGALRGGSHVHVYSPDGQLVSFTYNDHVMHERSPALDLRNVGVAAPYGPVVPRGQHPREYGGSHWCVLVSRTTPEPTPGSDEINRAYEEGWVGNHALAFIGDTRSAEGEKVPSCLSSPCRIANKAGSSRAMRRWRVPRQRFPRRQPA
;
A
#
# COMPACT_ATOMS: atom_id res chain seq x y z
N MET A 1 -22.07 -15.78 20.94
CA MET A 1 -21.36 -14.56 20.49
C MET A 1 -20.58 -14.02 21.68
N LYS A 2 -19.25 -13.85 21.59
CA LYS A 2 -18.40 -13.33 22.69
C LYS A 2 -17.90 -11.94 22.31
N GLN A 3 -18.19 -10.93 23.12
CA GLN A 3 -17.58 -9.61 23.01
C GLN A 3 -16.21 -9.64 23.71
N ILE A 4 -15.17 -9.10 23.05
CA ILE A 4 -13.78 -9.16 23.54
C ILE A 4 -13.34 -7.80 24.11
N THR A 5 -13.72 -6.69 23.47
CA THR A 5 -13.40 -5.33 23.91
C THR A 5 -14.64 -4.60 24.43
N PHE A 6 -14.44 -3.70 25.41
CA PHE A 6 -15.53 -2.99 26.10
C PHE A 6 -15.36 -1.47 26.12
N ALA A 7 -14.22 -0.95 25.64
CA ALA A 7 -13.97 0.47 25.60
C ALA A 7 -14.98 1.18 24.67
N SER A 8 -15.51 2.32 25.10
CA SER A 8 -16.47 3.14 24.33
C SER A 8 -15.77 3.93 23.23
N ARG A 9 -15.21 3.21 22.26
CA ARG A 9 -14.48 3.73 21.10
C ARG A 9 -14.55 2.72 19.95
N HIS A 10 -14.01 3.11 18.80
CA HIS A 10 -14.01 2.26 17.62
C HIS A 10 -12.89 1.22 17.65
N HIS A 11 -13.16 0.08 17.02
CA HIS A 11 -12.25 -1.05 16.87
C HIS A 11 -12.33 -1.54 15.42
N GLN A 12 -11.78 -0.76 14.50
CA GLN A 12 -11.89 -0.99 13.07
C GLN A 12 -10.91 -2.07 12.63
N LEU A 13 -11.45 -3.19 12.16
CA LEU A 13 -10.65 -4.23 11.48
C LEU A 13 -10.48 -3.85 10.01
N THR A 14 -9.26 -4.09 9.50
CA THR A 14 -9.01 -4.10 8.06
C THR A 14 -9.72 -5.31 7.43
N ASN A 15 -10.02 -5.24 6.14
CA ASN A 15 -10.73 -6.30 5.41
C ASN A 15 -9.93 -7.62 5.26
N THR A 16 -8.64 -7.64 5.60
CA THR A 16 -7.79 -8.82 5.50
C THR A 16 -6.64 -8.80 6.50
N CYS A 17 -6.02 -9.97 6.73
CA CYS A 17 -4.77 -10.13 7.47
C CYS A 17 -4.75 -9.43 8.84
N VAL A 18 -5.79 -9.59 9.65
CA VAL A 18 -5.92 -8.95 10.99
C VAL A 18 -5.52 -9.84 12.16
N TRP A 19 -5.20 -11.11 11.90
CA TRP A 19 -4.79 -12.07 12.91
C TRP A 19 -3.27 -12.20 12.96
N THR A 20 -2.74 -12.28 14.18
CA THR A 20 -1.39 -12.78 14.43
C THR A 20 -1.28 -14.26 14.11
N ALA A 21 -0.07 -14.71 13.73
CA ALA A 21 0.17 -16.07 13.27
C ALA A 21 -0.15 -17.15 14.32
N ASP A 22 -0.06 -16.82 15.61
CA ASP A 22 -0.40 -17.70 16.73
C ASP A 22 -1.91 -17.75 17.03
N SER A 23 -2.71 -16.99 16.27
CA SER A 23 -4.16 -16.85 16.44
C SER A 23 -4.59 -16.35 17.83
N GLN A 24 -3.69 -15.69 18.57
CA GLN A 24 -3.99 -15.18 19.91
C GLN A 24 -4.47 -13.73 19.87
N TRP A 25 -4.04 -12.95 18.88
CA TRP A 25 -4.31 -11.51 18.80
C TRP A 25 -4.99 -11.09 17.51
N LEU A 26 -5.99 -10.21 17.66
CA LEU A 26 -6.61 -9.43 16.60
C LEU A 26 -6.07 -8.00 16.60
N VAL A 27 -5.76 -7.46 15.43
CA VAL A 27 -5.18 -6.13 15.28
C VAL A 27 -6.18 -5.18 14.63
N PHE A 28 -6.31 -3.97 15.18
CA PHE A 28 -7.30 -2.98 14.77
C PHE A 28 -6.73 -1.55 14.85
N ASP A 29 -7.42 -0.63 14.18
CA ASP A 29 -7.24 0.80 14.35
C ASP A 29 -8.49 1.44 14.98
N VAL A 30 -8.37 2.69 15.43
CA VAL A 30 -9.42 3.37 16.20
C VAL A 30 -10.25 4.36 15.40
N ARG A 31 -10.21 4.28 14.06
CA ARG A 31 -10.98 5.20 13.20
C ARG A 31 -12.49 4.96 13.36
N PRO A 32 -13.31 6.01 13.30
CA PRO A 32 -14.76 5.90 13.45
C PRO A 32 -15.45 5.17 12.31
N SER A 33 -14.85 5.19 11.12
CA SER A 33 -15.32 4.47 9.94
C SER A 33 -14.16 4.26 8.97
N GLY A 34 -14.34 3.34 8.02
CA GLY A 34 -13.37 3.11 6.95
C GLY A 34 -13.14 4.33 6.04
N ALA A 35 -14.07 5.29 6.00
CA ALA A 35 -13.97 6.51 5.20
C ALA A 35 -13.29 7.68 5.94
N SER A 36 -13.16 7.61 7.27
CA SER A 36 -12.41 8.58 8.06
C SER A 36 -10.94 8.18 8.16
N PHE A 37 -10.05 9.17 8.26
CA PHE A 37 -8.63 8.95 8.56
C PHE A 37 -8.16 9.83 9.72
N THR A 38 -8.80 9.63 10.88
CA THR A 38 -8.55 10.36 12.13
C THR A 38 -8.05 9.44 13.25
N GLY A 39 -7.53 8.25 12.91
CA GLY A 39 -7.10 7.26 13.89
C GLY A 39 -5.80 7.69 14.56
N GLU A 40 -5.70 7.51 15.87
CA GLU A 40 -4.51 7.93 16.63
C GLU A 40 -3.60 6.75 16.98
N THR A 41 -4.14 5.53 17.00
CA THR A 41 -3.42 4.34 17.44
C THR A 41 -3.68 3.14 16.54
N ILE A 42 -2.66 2.29 16.47
CA ILE A 42 -2.74 0.90 16.01
C ILE A 42 -2.59 0.01 17.23
N GLU A 43 -3.49 -0.95 17.39
CA GLU A 43 -3.61 -1.74 18.61
C GLU A 43 -3.92 -3.19 18.32
N ARG A 44 -3.68 -4.05 19.30
CA ARG A 44 -4.08 -5.45 19.28
C ARG A 44 -4.82 -5.86 20.54
N VAL A 45 -5.71 -6.82 20.43
CA VAL A 45 -6.42 -7.43 21.56
C VAL A 45 -6.22 -8.94 21.57
N ASN A 46 -5.86 -9.47 22.74
CA ASN A 46 -5.80 -10.91 22.94
C ASN A 46 -7.21 -11.48 23.08
N VAL A 47 -7.57 -12.45 22.25
CA VAL A 47 -8.96 -12.94 22.16
C VAL A 47 -9.38 -13.82 23.34
N HIS A 48 -8.41 -14.35 24.07
CA HIS A 48 -8.63 -15.19 25.25
C HIS A 48 -8.77 -14.34 26.51
N THR A 49 -7.80 -13.44 26.74
CA THR A 49 -7.70 -12.64 27.98
C THR A 49 -8.40 -11.29 27.91
N GLY A 50 -8.65 -10.75 26.72
CA GLY A 50 -9.15 -9.38 26.52
C GLY A 50 -8.09 -8.30 26.75
N ALA A 51 -6.82 -8.67 26.97
CA ALA A 51 -5.72 -7.70 27.11
C ALA A 51 -5.54 -6.90 25.81
N VAL A 52 -5.40 -5.59 25.93
CA VAL A 52 -5.20 -4.67 24.80
C VAL A 52 -3.82 -4.04 24.87
N GLU A 53 -3.12 -4.01 23.75
CA GLU A 53 -1.78 -3.42 23.63
C GLU A 53 -1.73 -2.42 22.48
N THR A 54 -1.05 -1.30 22.70
CA THR A 54 -0.78 -0.30 21.66
C THR A 54 0.50 -0.68 20.92
N ILE A 55 0.39 -0.91 19.62
CA ILE A 55 1.52 -1.18 18.71
C ILE A 55 2.17 0.12 18.28
N TYR A 56 1.34 1.14 18.00
CA TYR A 56 1.81 2.44 17.55
C TYR A 56 0.86 3.54 17.96
N ARG A 57 1.41 4.72 18.28
CA ARG A 57 0.66 5.96 18.51
C ARG A 57 1.19 7.04 17.57
N ALA A 58 0.30 7.61 16.78
CA ALA A 58 0.63 8.71 15.90
C ALA A 58 1.11 9.92 16.71
N GLN A 59 2.05 10.66 16.13
CA GLN A 59 2.66 11.84 16.74
C GLN A 59 2.59 13.03 15.77
N GLN A 60 2.86 14.23 16.28
CA GLN A 60 3.02 15.44 15.46
C GLN A 60 1.81 15.75 14.56
N GLY A 61 0.60 15.49 15.07
CA GLY A 61 -0.65 15.74 14.35
C GLY A 61 -0.95 14.76 13.20
N ALA A 62 -0.15 13.70 13.05
CA ALA A 62 -0.45 12.64 12.09
C ALA A 62 -1.60 11.76 12.56
N HIS A 63 -2.16 11.01 11.61
CA HIS A 63 -3.13 9.94 11.87
C HIS A 63 -2.65 8.63 11.25
N VAL A 64 -3.17 7.52 11.78
CA VAL A 64 -2.85 6.16 11.36
C VAL A 64 -4.10 5.31 11.21
N GLY A 65 -3.99 4.24 10.44
CA GLY A 65 -5.03 3.23 10.34
C GLY A 65 -4.72 2.16 9.29
N VAL A 66 -5.70 1.29 9.05
CA VAL A 66 -5.63 0.25 8.02
C VAL A 66 -4.39 -0.64 8.22
N VAL A 67 -4.37 -1.35 9.34
CA VAL A 67 -3.27 -2.25 9.72
C VAL A 67 -3.49 -3.65 9.18
N THR A 68 -2.41 -4.28 8.69
CA THR A 68 -2.35 -5.71 8.42
C THR A 68 -1.15 -6.36 9.11
N VAL A 69 -1.24 -7.67 9.30
CA VAL A 69 -0.29 -8.48 10.08
C VAL A 69 0.54 -9.35 9.14
N HIS A 70 1.82 -9.48 9.43
CA HIS A 70 2.73 -10.38 8.73
C HIS A 70 2.32 -11.85 8.97
N PRO A 71 2.34 -12.73 7.94
CA PRO A 71 1.77 -14.08 8.04
C PRO A 71 2.44 -14.99 9.07
N THR A 72 3.73 -14.78 9.38
CA THR A 72 4.49 -15.65 10.29
C THR A 72 5.26 -14.94 11.41
N LYS A 73 5.25 -13.61 11.45
CA LYS A 73 6.05 -12.82 12.39
C LYS A 73 5.13 -11.89 13.16
N ASP A 74 5.53 -11.53 14.38
CA ASP A 74 4.87 -10.47 15.15
C ASP A 74 5.25 -9.08 14.60
N ALA A 75 4.85 -8.84 13.34
CA ALA A 75 5.14 -7.64 12.57
C ALA A 75 3.87 -7.11 11.91
N TYR A 76 3.82 -5.79 11.77
CA TYR A 76 2.64 -5.07 11.30
C TYR A 76 3.02 -4.13 10.18
N VAL A 77 2.09 -3.85 9.29
CA VAL A 77 2.19 -2.75 8.33
C VAL A 77 0.89 -1.97 8.32
N PHE A 78 0.98 -0.64 8.31
CA PHE A 78 -0.19 0.24 8.38
C PHE A 78 0.05 1.56 7.65
N ILE A 79 -1.04 2.28 7.40
CA ILE A 79 -1.00 3.59 6.76
C ILE A 79 -0.69 4.65 7.81
N HIS A 80 0.21 5.54 7.46
CA HIS A 80 0.55 6.73 8.21
C HIS A 80 0.29 7.98 7.35
N GLY A 81 -0.45 8.94 7.90
CA GLY A 81 -0.61 10.27 7.30
C GLY A 81 0.68 11.10 7.43
N PRO A 82 0.73 12.31 6.85
CA PRO A 82 1.88 13.17 7.05
C PRO A 82 1.96 13.66 8.51
N GLU A 83 3.18 13.76 9.01
CA GLU A 83 3.48 14.48 10.25
C GLU A 83 3.56 15.98 9.98
N HIS A 84 3.27 16.78 11.01
CA HIS A 84 3.17 18.23 10.91
C HIS A 84 2.33 18.65 9.69
N PRO A 85 1.06 18.20 9.59
CA PRO A 85 0.22 18.57 8.47
C PRO A 85 0.00 20.08 8.44
N ASP A 86 -0.03 20.65 7.24
CA ASP A 86 -0.30 22.07 7.02
C ASP A 86 -1.37 22.27 5.93
N GLU A 87 -1.62 23.53 5.56
CA GLU A 87 -2.64 23.87 4.55
C GLU A 87 -2.38 23.24 3.18
N ARG A 88 -1.12 22.96 2.84
CA ARG A 88 -0.69 22.39 1.56
C ARG A 88 -0.43 20.88 1.65
N TRP A 89 -0.13 20.38 2.85
CA TRP A 89 0.29 19.00 3.06
C TRP A 89 -0.49 18.33 4.19
N ARG A 90 -1.76 18.02 3.90
CA ARG A 90 -2.64 17.23 4.77
C ARG A 90 -2.76 15.79 4.28
N TYR A 91 -3.42 14.95 5.08
CA TYR A 91 -3.78 13.61 4.64
C TYR A 91 -4.58 13.68 3.32
N ASP A 92 -4.06 12.99 2.31
CA ASP A 92 -4.66 12.81 0.98
C ASP A 92 -4.10 11.51 0.37
N PHE A 93 -4.66 11.06 -0.75
CA PHE A 93 -4.28 9.83 -1.43
C PHE A 93 -2.79 9.79 -1.81
N HIS A 94 -2.20 10.93 -2.11
CA HIS A 94 -0.81 11.06 -2.53
C HIS A 94 0.15 11.58 -1.41
N HIS A 95 -0.34 11.78 -0.18
CA HIS A 95 0.45 12.25 0.98
C HIS A 95 0.56 11.25 2.14
N ARG A 96 0.16 10.00 1.90
CA ARG A 96 0.16 8.90 2.87
C ARG A 96 1.31 7.92 2.61
N ARG A 97 1.77 7.22 3.63
CA ARG A 97 2.89 6.27 3.53
C ARG A 97 2.60 4.97 4.25
N GLY A 98 3.32 3.92 3.91
CA GLY A 98 3.39 2.70 4.70
C GLY A 98 4.41 2.82 5.82
N VAL A 99 4.07 2.28 6.98
CA VAL A 99 4.98 2.09 8.12
C VAL A 99 4.95 0.63 8.51
N VAL A 100 6.13 0.04 8.72
CA VAL A 100 6.26 -1.30 9.30
C VAL A 100 6.66 -1.19 10.76
N SER A 101 6.03 -1.99 11.61
CA SER A 101 6.37 -2.14 13.02
C SER A 101 6.80 -3.57 13.31
N PHE A 102 7.96 -3.75 13.93
CA PHE A 102 8.49 -5.06 14.31
C PHE A 102 9.41 -4.91 15.52
N GLN A 103 9.26 -5.76 16.53
CA GLN A 103 10.10 -5.76 17.75
C GLN A 103 10.17 -4.39 18.46
N GLY A 104 9.06 -3.64 18.44
CA GLY A 104 8.97 -2.30 19.05
C GLY A 104 9.58 -1.18 18.22
N GLU A 105 10.20 -1.48 17.07
CA GLU A 105 10.73 -0.48 16.15
C GLU A 105 9.75 -0.21 15.01
N CYS A 106 9.54 1.07 14.69
CA CYS A 106 8.73 1.51 13.57
C CYS A 106 9.60 2.24 12.54
N ARG A 107 9.42 1.90 11.27
CA ARG A 107 10.15 2.53 10.15
C ARG A 107 9.25 2.67 8.94
N ASN A 108 9.51 3.66 8.10
CA ASN A 108 8.81 3.80 6.83
C ASN A 108 9.04 2.56 5.96
N LEU A 109 7.96 2.05 5.36
CA LEU A 109 8.00 0.99 4.35
C LEU A 109 8.62 1.56 3.08
N ASP A 110 7.93 2.52 2.49
CA ASP A 110 8.26 3.20 1.24
C ASP A 110 9.03 4.51 1.49
N ALA A 111 9.86 4.87 0.51
CA ALA A 111 10.54 6.17 0.44
C ALA A 111 9.74 7.12 -0.46
N MET A 112 9.77 8.42 -0.18
CA MET A 112 9.16 9.46 -1.01
C MET A 112 10.20 10.43 -1.54
N ASP A 113 10.25 10.57 -2.86
CA ASP A 113 11.09 11.50 -3.61
C ASP A 113 10.25 12.23 -4.66
N ILE A 114 10.00 13.51 -4.44
CA ILE A 114 9.15 14.34 -5.32
C ILE A 114 9.96 15.35 -6.12
N THR A 115 11.28 15.36 -5.95
CA THR A 115 12.19 16.30 -6.63
C THR A 115 13.02 15.57 -7.68
N ALA A 116 12.98 16.04 -8.92
CA ALA A 116 13.81 15.46 -9.97
C ALA A 116 15.30 15.86 -9.78
N PRO A 117 16.27 14.97 -10.08
CA PRO A 117 16.12 13.61 -10.61
C PRO A 117 15.75 12.59 -9.51
N TYR A 118 14.70 11.81 -9.78
CA TYR A 118 14.15 10.87 -8.80
C TYR A 118 15.09 9.71 -8.45
N THR A 119 15.01 9.30 -7.19
CA THR A 119 15.69 8.15 -6.62
C THR A 119 14.99 6.86 -7.03
N ALA A 120 15.74 5.94 -7.64
CA ALA A 120 15.20 4.65 -8.02
C ALA A 120 14.75 3.85 -6.78
N GLY A 121 13.56 3.28 -6.83
CA GLY A 121 12.95 2.56 -5.71
C GLY A 121 12.13 3.44 -4.76
N ALA A 122 12.22 4.77 -4.88
CA ALA A 122 11.35 5.70 -4.16
C ALA A 122 10.04 5.93 -4.94
N LEU A 123 8.97 6.19 -4.21
CA LEU A 123 7.70 6.65 -4.73
C LEU A 123 7.70 8.17 -4.88
N ARG A 124 6.85 8.71 -5.75
CA ARG A 124 6.67 10.17 -5.93
C ARG A 124 5.37 10.68 -5.32
N GLY A 125 4.81 9.92 -4.38
CA GLY A 125 3.45 10.11 -3.89
C GLY A 125 3.12 9.06 -2.83
N GLY A 126 1.84 8.85 -2.59
CA GLY A 126 1.36 8.12 -1.43
C GLY A 126 0.95 6.67 -1.71
N SER A 127 1.24 5.79 -0.75
CA SER A 127 0.89 4.37 -0.75
C SER A 127 -0.26 4.05 0.22
N HIS A 128 -1.08 3.05 -0.09
CA HIS A 128 -2.29 2.72 0.70
C HIS A 128 -2.70 1.27 0.62
N VAL A 129 -3.20 0.80 1.77
CA VAL A 129 -3.59 -0.58 2.06
C VAL A 129 -2.40 -1.48 1.75
N HIS A 130 -1.62 -1.76 2.79
CA HIS A 130 -0.40 -2.54 2.64
C HIS A 130 -0.70 -3.97 3.03
N VAL A 131 -0.43 -4.94 2.15
CA VAL A 131 -0.72 -6.35 2.41
C VAL A 131 0.50 -7.22 2.11
N TYR A 132 0.97 -7.96 3.11
CA TYR A 132 2.04 -8.92 2.94
C TYR A 132 1.65 -10.04 1.97
N SER A 133 2.60 -10.50 1.15
CA SER A 133 2.47 -11.75 0.42
C SER A 133 2.30 -12.93 1.39
N PRO A 134 1.75 -14.08 0.96
CA PRO A 134 1.52 -15.21 1.85
C PRO A 134 2.79 -15.75 2.52
N ASP A 135 3.97 -15.56 1.91
CA ASP A 135 5.29 -15.88 2.48
C ASP A 135 5.95 -14.71 3.25
N GLY A 136 5.27 -13.57 3.35
CA GLY A 136 5.71 -12.38 4.07
C GLY A 136 6.90 -11.64 3.43
N GLN A 137 7.30 -12.00 2.21
CA GLN A 137 8.49 -11.41 1.57
C GLN A 137 8.22 -10.09 0.86
N LEU A 138 7.02 -9.90 0.33
CA LEU A 138 6.62 -8.72 -0.45
C LEU A 138 5.45 -8.02 0.25
N VAL A 139 5.27 -6.73 -0.02
CA VAL A 139 4.10 -5.97 0.42
C VAL A 139 3.45 -5.31 -0.79
N SER A 140 2.19 -5.61 -1.06
CA SER A 140 1.41 -4.91 -2.09
C SER A 140 0.85 -3.61 -1.53
N PHE A 141 0.56 -2.66 -2.42
CA PHE A 141 -0.16 -1.44 -2.07
C PHE A 141 -0.82 -0.82 -3.29
N THR A 142 -1.87 -0.04 -3.06
CA THR A 142 -2.33 0.98 -4.02
C THR A 142 -1.51 2.27 -3.91
N TYR A 143 -1.42 3.04 -4.99
CA TYR A 143 -0.54 4.20 -5.12
C TYR A 143 -1.20 5.35 -5.87
N ASN A 144 -0.94 6.58 -5.44
CA ASN A 144 -1.30 7.83 -6.11
C ASN A 144 -0.06 8.75 -6.16
N ASP A 145 0.16 9.43 -7.28
CA ASP A 145 1.40 10.18 -7.56
C ASP A 145 1.22 11.69 -7.31
N HIS A 146 1.93 12.23 -6.32
CA HIS A 146 1.84 13.65 -5.95
C HIS A 146 2.36 14.54 -7.08
N VAL A 147 3.47 14.17 -7.73
CA VAL A 147 4.03 14.98 -8.83
C VAL A 147 3.06 15.06 -10.02
N MET A 148 2.36 13.96 -10.30
CA MET A 148 1.34 13.95 -11.35
C MET A 148 0.11 14.77 -10.93
N HIS A 149 -0.30 14.70 -9.66
CA HIS A 149 -1.36 15.53 -9.10
C HIS A 149 -1.07 17.03 -9.26
N GLU A 150 0.13 17.47 -8.86
CA GLU A 150 0.59 18.87 -8.99
C GLU A 150 0.60 19.33 -10.46
N ARG A 151 0.89 18.43 -11.40
CA ARG A 151 0.82 18.73 -12.82
C ARG A 151 -0.62 18.90 -13.30
N SER A 152 -1.51 18.01 -12.88
CA SER A 152 -2.95 18.10 -13.16
C SER A 152 -3.72 17.09 -12.30
N PRO A 153 -4.84 17.49 -11.66
CA PRO A 153 -5.70 16.55 -10.93
C PRO A 153 -6.19 15.36 -11.77
N ALA A 154 -6.33 15.53 -13.08
CA ALA A 154 -6.73 14.44 -14.00
C ALA A 154 -5.67 13.33 -14.14
N LEU A 155 -4.44 13.60 -13.72
CA LEU A 155 -3.32 12.65 -13.75
C LEU A 155 -3.09 11.94 -12.41
N ASP A 156 -3.84 12.30 -11.35
CA ASP A 156 -3.80 11.62 -10.05
C ASP A 156 -4.57 10.29 -10.08
N LEU A 157 -4.03 9.35 -10.86
CA LEU A 157 -4.65 8.06 -11.10
C LEU A 157 -4.10 6.99 -10.15
N ARG A 158 -5.00 6.17 -9.62
CA ARG A 158 -4.64 5.09 -8.71
C ARG A 158 -3.98 3.94 -9.45
N ASN A 159 -2.81 3.53 -8.98
CA ASN A 159 -2.04 2.39 -9.45
C ASN A 159 -1.88 1.35 -8.35
N VAL A 160 -1.31 0.20 -8.70
CA VAL A 160 -0.88 -0.86 -7.79
C VAL A 160 0.64 -1.00 -7.86
N GLY A 161 1.27 -1.15 -6.70
CA GLY A 161 2.71 -1.34 -6.55
C GLY A 161 3.05 -2.45 -5.57
N VAL A 162 4.33 -2.76 -5.52
CA VAL A 162 4.93 -3.74 -4.63
C VAL A 162 6.18 -3.16 -3.99
N ALA A 163 6.31 -3.34 -2.68
CA ALA A 163 7.50 -3.10 -1.91
C ALA A 163 8.25 -4.42 -1.74
N ALA A 164 9.48 -4.46 -2.24
CA ALA A 164 10.41 -5.57 -2.07
C ALA A 164 11.42 -5.24 -0.95
N PRO A 165 11.93 -6.24 -0.21
CA PRO A 165 12.77 -6.04 0.97
C PRO A 165 14.23 -5.73 0.60
N TYR A 166 14.40 -4.82 -0.36
CA TYR A 166 15.67 -4.25 -0.78
C TYR A 166 15.73 -2.81 -0.30
N GLY A 167 16.81 -2.45 0.38
CA GLY A 167 16.94 -1.11 0.93
C GLY A 167 18.14 -0.99 1.87
N PRO A 168 18.24 0.14 2.58
CA PRO A 168 17.29 1.25 2.56
C PRO A 168 17.28 2.01 1.22
N VAL A 169 16.14 2.63 0.88
CA VAL A 169 16.04 3.63 -0.20
C VAL A 169 16.06 5.01 0.44
N VAL A 170 17.05 5.82 0.08
CA VAL A 170 17.28 7.13 0.69
C VAL A 170 17.28 8.20 -0.42
N PRO A 171 16.21 8.99 -0.54
CA PRO A 171 16.17 10.16 -1.40
C PRO A 171 17.23 11.19 -1.02
N ARG A 172 17.50 12.13 -1.93
CA ARG A 172 18.49 13.20 -1.68
C ARG A 172 18.05 14.20 -0.61
N GLY A 173 16.76 14.26 -0.29
CA GLY A 173 16.21 15.16 0.73
C GLY A 173 16.22 16.62 0.26
N GLN A 174 15.83 16.87 -0.99
CA GLN A 174 15.78 18.22 -1.56
C GLN A 174 14.49 18.96 -1.20
N HIS A 175 13.48 18.23 -0.73
CA HIS A 175 12.22 18.78 -0.26
C HIS A 175 11.92 18.31 1.18
N PRO A 176 11.41 19.17 2.08
CA PRO A 176 11.20 18.83 3.50
C PRO A 176 10.16 17.71 3.75
N ARG A 177 9.34 17.39 2.73
CA ARG A 177 8.35 16.31 2.78
C ARG A 177 8.88 14.97 2.25
N GLU A 178 10.12 14.93 1.76
CA GLU A 178 10.77 13.69 1.33
C GLU A 178 11.32 12.90 2.51
N TYR A 179 11.31 11.58 2.38
CA TYR A 179 11.78 10.67 3.43
C TYR A 179 12.29 9.36 2.86
N GLY A 180 13.21 8.73 3.60
CA GLY A 180 13.70 7.39 3.30
C GLY A 180 12.70 6.29 3.68
N GLY A 181 12.90 5.12 3.09
CA GLY A 181 12.09 3.92 3.28
C GLY A 181 12.95 2.67 3.39
N SER A 182 12.43 1.66 4.07
CA SER A 182 13.12 0.38 4.26
C SER A 182 13.06 -0.54 3.04
N HIS A 183 12.12 -0.31 2.12
CA HIS A 183 11.86 -1.17 0.98
C HIS A 183 12.01 -0.44 -0.36
N TRP A 184 12.31 -1.22 -1.39
CA TRP A 184 12.35 -0.79 -2.77
C TRP A 184 10.97 -0.94 -3.37
N CYS A 185 10.38 0.16 -3.81
CA CYS A 185 9.03 0.18 -4.34
C CYS A 185 9.03 0.23 -5.87
N VAL A 186 8.08 -0.49 -6.48
CA VAL A 186 7.87 -0.51 -7.92
C VAL A 186 6.39 -0.59 -8.25
N LEU A 187 5.94 0.14 -9.27
CA LEU A 187 4.58 0.02 -9.78
C LEU A 187 4.47 -1.19 -10.71
N VAL A 188 3.41 -1.98 -10.53
CA VAL A 188 3.11 -3.18 -11.31
C VAL A 188 1.90 -3.00 -12.23
N SER A 189 1.23 -1.85 -12.13
CA SER A 189 0.23 -1.36 -13.06
C SER A 189 0.70 -0.09 -13.77
N ARG A 190 -0.01 0.26 -14.84
CA ARG A 190 0.08 1.56 -15.50
C ARG A 190 -1.34 2.00 -15.83
N THR A 191 -1.68 3.23 -15.46
CA THR A 191 -2.97 3.85 -15.79
C THR A 191 -2.82 5.01 -16.76
N THR A 192 -3.89 5.32 -17.49
CA THR A 192 -4.04 6.49 -18.37
C THR A 192 -5.39 7.15 -18.13
N PRO A 193 -5.52 8.50 -18.18
CA PRO A 193 -6.81 9.16 -17.95
C PRO A 193 -7.86 8.77 -18.99
N GLU A 194 -7.40 8.48 -20.21
CA GLU A 194 -8.23 8.15 -21.36
C GLU A 194 -7.81 6.79 -21.93
N PRO A 195 -8.33 5.68 -21.38
CA PRO A 195 -8.09 4.36 -21.96
C PRO A 195 -8.67 4.27 -23.36
N THR A 196 -7.92 3.67 -24.28
CA THR A 196 -8.41 3.41 -25.62
C THR A 196 -9.56 2.40 -25.58
N PRO A 197 -10.74 2.69 -26.16
CA PRO A 197 -11.86 1.74 -26.25
C PRO A 197 -11.43 0.37 -26.83
N GLY A 198 -11.80 -0.71 -26.16
CA GLY A 198 -11.47 -2.09 -26.56
C GLY A 198 -10.02 -2.53 -26.30
N SER A 199 -9.19 -1.69 -25.67
CA SER A 199 -7.81 -2.03 -25.29
C SER A 199 -7.70 -2.66 -23.89
N ASP A 200 -6.48 -2.98 -23.47
CA ASP A 200 -6.14 -3.38 -22.10
C ASP A 200 -5.67 -2.21 -21.22
N GLU A 201 -5.81 -0.98 -21.70
CA GLU A 201 -5.53 0.21 -20.91
C GLU A 201 -6.58 0.41 -19.81
N ILE A 202 -6.12 0.87 -18.66
CA ILE A 202 -6.97 1.12 -17.49
C ILE A 202 -6.81 2.56 -17.02
N ASN A 203 -7.86 3.17 -16.49
CA ASN A 203 -7.75 4.50 -15.85
C ASN A 203 -7.62 4.44 -14.33
N ARG A 204 -7.77 3.26 -13.74
CA ARG A 204 -7.68 3.03 -12.30
C ARG A 204 -7.27 1.59 -12.04
N ALA A 205 -6.43 1.34 -11.04
CA ALA A 205 -6.14 0.02 -10.49
C ALA A 205 -6.43 0.02 -8.98
N TYR A 206 -7.17 -0.98 -8.46
CA TYR A 206 -7.64 -1.03 -7.07
C TYR A 206 -8.07 -2.44 -6.65
N GLU A 207 -8.33 -2.64 -5.35
CA GLU A 207 -8.64 -3.94 -4.73
C GLU A 207 -7.64 -5.04 -5.13
N GLU A 208 -6.35 -4.82 -4.87
CA GLU A 208 -5.33 -5.83 -5.16
C GLU A 208 -5.29 -6.94 -4.12
N GLY A 209 -4.96 -8.15 -4.58
CA GLY A 209 -4.80 -9.32 -3.74
C GLY A 209 -3.73 -10.27 -4.28
N TRP A 210 -3.01 -10.91 -3.37
CA TRP A 210 -2.00 -11.90 -3.71
C TRP A 210 -2.62 -13.19 -4.26
N VAL A 211 -2.12 -13.64 -5.40
CA VAL A 211 -2.39 -14.95 -5.99
C VAL A 211 -1.13 -15.79 -5.86
N GLY A 212 -1.04 -16.53 -4.76
CA GLY A 212 0.22 -17.16 -4.31
C GLY A 212 1.28 -16.11 -3.95
N ASN A 213 2.55 -16.50 -3.98
CA ASN A 213 3.66 -15.65 -3.52
C ASN A 213 4.19 -14.67 -4.58
N HIS A 214 3.79 -14.82 -5.84
CA HIS A 214 4.50 -14.22 -6.97
C HIS A 214 3.60 -13.57 -8.01
N ALA A 215 2.34 -13.30 -7.67
CA ALA A 215 1.42 -12.59 -8.55
C ALA A 215 0.41 -11.79 -7.74
N LEU A 216 -0.01 -10.65 -8.30
CA LEU A 216 -1.16 -9.88 -7.83
C LEU A 216 -2.28 -9.99 -8.85
N ALA A 217 -3.51 -10.11 -8.36
CA ALA A 217 -4.71 -9.79 -9.10
C ALA A 217 -5.25 -8.45 -8.59
N PHE A 218 -5.82 -7.63 -9.46
CA PHE A 218 -6.44 -6.35 -9.10
C PHE A 218 -7.55 -6.01 -10.10
N ILE A 219 -8.46 -5.13 -9.70
CA ILE A 219 -9.50 -4.59 -10.57
C ILE A 219 -8.94 -3.37 -11.30
N GLY A 220 -9.15 -3.33 -12.61
CA GLY A 220 -8.82 -2.20 -13.46
C GLY A 220 -10.02 -1.72 -14.26
N ASP A 221 -10.20 -0.41 -14.31
CA ASP A 221 -11.28 0.23 -15.04
C ASP A 221 -10.88 0.45 -16.51
N THR A 222 -11.42 -0.37 -17.42
CA THR A 222 -11.22 -0.33 -18.88
C THR A 222 -12.35 0.42 -19.60
N ARG A 223 -12.20 0.63 -20.92
CA ARG A 223 -13.31 1.07 -21.80
C ARG A 223 -13.71 -0.04 -22.78
N SER A 224 -15.00 -0.33 -22.89
CA SER A 224 -15.56 -1.26 -23.89
C SER A 224 -15.34 -0.75 -25.32
N ALA A 225 -15.65 -1.55 -26.34
CA ALA A 225 -15.57 -1.11 -27.73
C ALA A 225 -16.53 0.06 -28.04
N GLU A 226 -17.64 0.10 -27.31
CA GLU A 226 -18.66 1.15 -27.34
C GLU A 226 -18.27 2.38 -26.50
N GLY A 227 -17.13 2.34 -25.81
CA GLY A 227 -16.60 3.44 -25.00
C GLY A 227 -17.09 3.47 -23.56
N GLU A 228 -17.87 2.48 -23.12
CA GLU A 228 -18.41 2.41 -21.77
C GLU A 228 -17.34 1.99 -20.75
N LYS A 229 -17.40 2.51 -19.53
CA LYS A 229 -16.46 2.13 -18.47
C LYS A 229 -16.81 0.74 -17.93
N VAL A 230 -15.86 -0.20 -17.99
CA VAL A 230 -16.05 -1.59 -17.56
C VAL A 230 -14.95 -2.01 -16.58
N PRO A 231 -15.29 -2.48 -15.36
CA PRO A 231 -14.32 -3.06 -14.44
C PRO A 231 -13.88 -4.44 -14.92
N SER A 232 -12.57 -4.67 -14.93
CA SER A 232 -11.93 -5.90 -15.41
C SER A 232 -10.94 -6.43 -14.38
N CYS A 233 -10.84 -7.75 -14.22
CA CYS A 233 -9.82 -8.37 -13.38
C CYS A 233 -8.53 -8.58 -14.18
N LEU A 234 -7.42 -8.02 -13.69
CA LEU A 234 -6.10 -8.13 -14.31
C LEU A 234 -5.13 -8.80 -13.36
N SER A 235 -4.11 -9.47 -13.91
CA SER A 235 -3.04 -10.07 -13.12
C SER A 235 -1.66 -9.58 -13.56
N SER A 236 -0.77 -9.42 -12.58
CA SER A 236 0.62 -8.99 -12.80
C SER A 236 1.58 -9.89 -12.02
N PRO A 237 2.52 -10.58 -12.70
CA PRO A 237 3.54 -11.39 -12.03
C PRO A 237 4.51 -10.48 -11.24
N CYS A 238 4.65 -10.79 -9.96
CA CYS A 238 5.55 -10.13 -9.03
C CYS A 238 6.73 -11.08 -8.77
N ARG A 239 7.67 -11.15 -9.71
CA ARG A 239 8.88 -11.97 -9.55
C ARG A 239 10.06 -11.11 -9.18
N ILE A 240 10.60 -11.37 -8.00
CA ILE A 240 11.90 -10.84 -7.62
C ILE A 240 12.96 -11.55 -8.47
N ALA A 241 13.64 -10.80 -9.34
CA ALA A 241 14.79 -11.34 -10.06
C ALA A 241 15.94 -11.51 -9.05
N ASN A 242 16.12 -12.74 -8.56
CA ASN A 242 17.22 -13.09 -7.67
C ASN A 242 18.53 -13.13 -8.48
N LYS A 243 19.08 -11.95 -8.78
CA LYS A 243 20.46 -11.82 -9.26
C LYS A 243 21.23 -11.05 -8.20
N ALA A 244 22.00 -11.80 -7.43
CA ALA A 244 22.94 -11.31 -6.43
C ALA A 244 23.65 -10.02 -6.89
N GLY A 245 23.54 -8.98 -6.06
CA GLY A 245 24.63 -8.01 -5.90
C GLY A 245 24.86 -6.96 -6.99
N SER A 246 23.91 -6.57 -7.85
CA SER A 246 24.11 -5.31 -8.59
C SER A 246 22.85 -4.46 -8.76
N SER A 247 23.01 -3.16 -8.50
CA SER A 247 22.07 -2.08 -8.82
C SER A 247 21.62 -2.04 -10.30
N ARG A 248 22.29 -2.79 -11.18
CA ARG A 248 21.91 -3.00 -12.58
C ARG A 248 20.79 -4.01 -12.79
N ALA A 249 20.59 -4.98 -11.90
CA ALA A 249 19.54 -6.00 -12.05
C ALA A 249 18.13 -5.44 -11.75
N MET A 250 18.02 -4.47 -10.84
CA MET A 250 16.75 -3.85 -10.45
C MET A 250 16.18 -2.91 -11.53
N ARG A 251 17.02 -2.41 -12.45
CA ARG A 251 16.59 -1.62 -13.63
C ARG A 251 15.81 -2.45 -14.66
N ARG A 252 15.66 -3.77 -14.47
CA ARG A 252 14.91 -4.67 -15.37
C ARG A 252 13.59 -5.17 -14.77
N TRP A 253 13.00 -4.48 -13.80
CA TRP A 253 11.56 -4.60 -13.58
C TRP A 253 10.84 -3.93 -14.76
N ARG A 254 10.55 -4.69 -15.80
CA ARG A 254 9.57 -4.27 -16.80
C ARG A 254 8.21 -4.36 -16.12
N VAL A 255 7.41 -3.29 -16.15
CA VAL A 255 5.97 -3.37 -15.87
C VAL A 255 5.45 -4.55 -16.68
N PRO A 256 5.01 -5.64 -16.03
CA PRO A 256 4.52 -6.80 -16.76
C PRO A 256 3.37 -6.33 -17.67
N ARG A 257 3.26 -6.88 -18.88
CA ARG A 257 2.03 -6.71 -19.65
C ARG A 257 0.89 -7.22 -18.77
N GLN A 258 -0.07 -6.35 -18.47
CA GLN A 258 -1.27 -6.71 -17.75
C GLN A 258 -1.96 -7.79 -18.59
N ARG A 259 -2.29 -8.93 -17.98
CA ARG A 259 -2.90 -10.05 -18.71
C ARG A 259 -4.33 -10.22 -18.25
N PHE A 260 -5.25 -10.16 -19.20
CA PHE A 260 -6.58 -10.72 -19.01
C PHE A 260 -6.49 -12.24 -18.86
N PRO A 261 -7.36 -12.85 -18.03
CA PRO A 261 -7.64 -14.27 -18.18
C PRO A 261 -8.10 -14.52 -19.62
N ARG A 262 -7.54 -15.54 -20.28
CA ARG A 262 -8.03 -15.96 -21.60
C ARG A 262 -9.50 -16.30 -21.45
N ARG A 263 -10.39 -15.60 -22.18
CA ARG A 263 -11.78 -16.07 -22.35
C ARG A 263 -11.68 -17.48 -22.93
N GLN A 264 -12.15 -18.49 -22.20
CA GLN A 264 -12.47 -19.75 -22.83
C GLN A 264 -13.61 -19.44 -23.81
N PRO A 265 -13.51 -19.80 -25.10
CA PRO A 265 -14.66 -19.76 -25.97
C PRO A 265 -15.74 -20.68 -25.38
N ALA A 266 -16.97 -20.17 -25.36
CA ALA A 266 -18.15 -20.93 -24.95
C ALA A 266 -18.37 -22.16 -25.84
#